data_AF-G0EUE4-F1
#
_entry.id   AF-G0EUE4-F1
#
_cell.length_a   1.000
_cell.length_b   1.000
_cell.length_c   1.000
_cell.angle_alpha   90.00
_cell.angle_beta   90.00
_cell.angle_gamma   90.00
#
_symmetry.space_group_name_H-M   'P 1'
#
loop_
_entity.id
_entity.type
_entity.pdbx_description
1 polymer ?
#
loop_
_entity_poly.entity_id
_entity_poly.type
_entity_poly.pdbx_seq_one_letter_code
_entity_poly.pdbx_strand_id
1 'polypeptide(L)'
;MARVRAGAGVRAFFRQAAREGAALYLSALTVGELQRAVALTRHRGDTAQAAVLEQWLATVLEDFGRQVLPVDTDVAQVWGQLRAPRPEHALDKFIAATALIHDLTVVTRNEEDFRGTGAMLLNLFT
;
A
#
# COMPACT_ATOMS: atom_id res chain seq x y z
N MET A 1 11.86 -12.34 19.46
CA MET A 1 10.98 -12.00 18.33
C MET A 1 11.72 -12.24 17.03
N ALA A 2 11.24 -13.15 16.19
CA ALA A 2 11.88 -13.43 14.91
C ALA A 2 11.65 -12.22 13.98
N ARG A 3 12.72 -11.48 13.70
CA ARG A 3 12.71 -10.40 12.71
C ARG A 3 12.52 -11.07 11.34
N VAL A 4 11.27 -11.16 10.88
CA VAL A 4 10.98 -11.67 9.54
C VAL A 4 11.69 -10.74 8.56
N ARG A 5 12.78 -11.22 7.96
CA ARG A 5 13.50 -10.46 6.94
C ARG A 5 12.57 -10.32 5.73
N ALA A 6 12.40 -9.08 5.26
CA ALA A 6 11.69 -8.82 4.00
C ALA A 6 12.22 -9.74 2.89
N GLY A 7 11.37 -10.27 2.02
CA GLY A 7 11.77 -11.21 0.96
C GLY A 7 12.88 -10.67 0.04
N ALA A 8 13.60 -11.56 -0.64
CA ALA A 8 14.72 -11.15 -1.50
C ALA A 8 14.31 -10.17 -2.61
N GLY A 9 13.16 -10.40 -3.25
CA GLY A 9 12.57 -9.52 -4.26
C GLY A 9 12.23 -8.13 -3.71
N VAL A 10 11.60 -8.06 -2.53
CA VAL A 10 11.31 -6.78 -1.85
C VAL A 10 12.58 -5.99 -1.59
N ARG A 11 13.62 -6.63 -1.05
CA ARG A 11 14.90 -5.95 -0.80
C ARG A 11 15.57 -5.51 -2.11
N ALA A 12 15.45 -6.28 -3.18
CA ALA A 12 16.01 -5.94 -4.48
C ALA A 12 15.29 -4.74 -5.10
N PHE A 13 13.96 -4.70 -5.02
CA PHE A 13 13.13 -3.58 -5.46
C PHE A 13 13.56 -2.25 -4.81
N PHE A 14 13.60 -2.18 -3.47
CA PHE A 14 14.00 -0.95 -2.78
C PHE A 14 15.45 -0.54 -3.10
N ARG A 15 16.38 -1.49 -3.26
CA ARG A 15 17.75 -1.18 -3.71
C ARG A 15 17.78 -0.63 -5.13
N GLN A 16 16.98 -1.17 -6.03
CA GLN A 16 16.93 -0.72 -7.42
C GLN A 16 16.30 0.66 -7.52
N ALA A 17 15.17 0.88 -6.86
CA ALA A 17 14.52 2.18 -6.79
C ALA A 17 15.47 3.27 -6.25
N ALA A 18 16.23 2.96 -5.19
CA ALA A 18 17.22 3.88 -4.65
C ALA A 18 18.39 4.16 -5.63
N ARG A 19 18.85 3.15 -6.37
CA ARG A 19 19.92 3.31 -7.39
C ARG A 19 19.48 4.15 -8.58
N GLU A 20 18.24 4.00 -8.99
CA GLU A 20 17.67 4.71 -10.14
C GLU A 20 17.09 6.08 -9.76
N GLY A 21 17.02 6.40 -8.47
CA GLY A 21 16.34 7.60 -8.00
C GLY A 21 14.83 7.58 -8.28
N ALA A 22 14.23 6.39 -8.39
CA ALA A 22 12.81 6.24 -8.65
C ALA A 22 12.00 6.75 -7.45
N ALA A 23 11.03 7.61 -7.72
CA ALA A 23 10.08 8.08 -6.71
C ALA A 23 9.16 6.91 -6.31
N LEU A 24 9.00 6.70 -5.01
CA LEU A 24 8.06 5.74 -4.45
C LEU A 24 6.93 6.49 -3.77
N TYR A 25 5.74 5.89 -3.74
CA TYR A 25 4.56 6.50 -3.17
C TYR A 25 3.80 5.48 -2.32
N LEU A 26 3.01 5.98 -1.37
CA LEU A 26 2.15 5.18 -0.53
C LEU A 26 0.71 5.69 -0.65
N SER A 27 -0.26 4.80 -0.86
CA SER A 27 -1.67 5.22 -0.80
C SER A 27 -2.05 5.50 0.66
N ALA A 28 -2.86 6.55 0.89
CA ALA A 28 -3.47 6.80 2.18
C ALA A 28 -4.33 5.61 2.68
N LEU A 29 -4.87 4.79 1.76
CA LEU A 29 -5.57 3.55 2.13
C LEU A 29 -4.62 2.55 2.78
N THR A 30 -3.43 2.35 2.21
CA THR A 30 -2.42 1.47 2.79
C THR A 30 -1.99 1.97 4.17
N VAL A 31 -1.86 3.28 4.37
CA VAL A 31 -1.61 3.86 5.71
C VAL A 31 -2.74 3.49 6.69
N GLY A 32 -4.00 3.63 6.26
CA GLY A 32 -5.16 3.26 7.07
C GLY A 32 -5.18 1.77 7.45
N GLU A 33 -4.78 0.89 6.53
CA GLU A 33 -4.66 -0.55 6.79
C GLU A 33 -3.57 -0.87 7.82
N LEU A 34 -2.41 -0.20 7.73
CA LEU A 34 -1.33 -0.33 8.72
C LEU A 34 -1.79 0.14 10.10
N GLN A 35 -2.47 1.30 10.16
CA GLN A 35 -3.03 1.82 11.42
C GLN A 35 -4.07 0.86 12.01
N ARG A 36 -4.92 0.26 11.18
CA ARG A 36 -5.88 -0.76 11.62
C ARG A 36 -5.15 -1.97 12.22
N ALA A 37 -4.05 -2.42 11.64
CA ALA A 37 -3.26 -3.52 12.18
C ALA A 37 -2.65 -3.20 13.56
N VAL A 38 -2.15 -1.97 13.76
CA VAL A 38 -1.71 -1.46 15.08
C VAL A 38 -2.87 -1.53 16.08
N ALA A 39 -4.03 -0.96 15.72
CA ALA A 39 -5.20 -0.89 16.59
C ALA A 39 -5.73 -2.29 16.97
N LEU A 40 -5.77 -3.22 16.01
CA LEU A 40 -6.19 -4.60 16.26
C LEU A 40 -5.23 -5.33 17.21
N THR A 41 -3.92 -5.11 17.06
CA THR A 41 -2.91 -5.69 17.96
C THR A 41 -3.12 -5.21 19.40
N ARG A 42 -3.32 -3.90 19.57
CA ARG A 42 -3.63 -3.28 20.87
C ARG A 42 -4.92 -3.83 21.46
N HIS A 43 -5.99 -3.91 20.66
CA HIS A 43 -7.29 -4.41 21.09
C HIS A 43 -7.24 -5.87 21.56
N ARG A 44 -6.34 -6.69 21.00
CA ARG A 44 -6.12 -8.08 21.44
C ARG A 44 -5.29 -8.21 22.72
N GLY A 45 -4.87 -7.09 23.32
CA GLY A 45 -4.13 -7.05 24.60
C GLY A 45 -2.61 -7.00 24.46
N ASP A 46 -2.05 -7.15 23.25
CA ASP A 46 -0.60 -7.08 23.02
C ASP A 46 -0.13 -5.63 22.90
N THR A 47 -0.14 -4.93 24.03
CA THR A 47 0.20 -3.50 24.10
C THR A 47 1.66 -3.23 23.74
N ALA A 48 2.56 -4.17 24.07
CA ALA A 48 3.98 -4.05 23.76
C ALA A 48 4.22 -4.12 22.25
N GLN A 49 3.65 -5.11 21.56
CA GLN A 49 3.78 -5.21 20.10
C GLN A 49 3.08 -4.05 19.39
N ALA A 50 1.93 -3.59 19.89
CA ALA A 50 1.24 -2.44 19.32
C ALA A 50 2.10 -1.17 19.35
N ALA A 51 2.80 -0.90 20.47
CA ALA A 51 3.70 0.25 20.58
C ALA A 51 4.87 0.18 19.58
N VAL A 52 5.43 -1.02 19.36
CA VAL A 52 6.48 -1.24 18.35
C VAL A 52 5.96 -0.96 16.94
N LEU A 53 4.77 -1.46 16.60
CA LEU A 53 4.16 -1.22 15.28
C LEU A 53 3.78 0.25 15.08
N GLU A 54 3.35 0.94 16.13
CA GLU A 54 2.99 2.36 16.12
C GLU A 54 4.22 3.23 15.84
N GLN A 55 5.35 2.97 16.51
CA GLN A 55 6.62 3.65 16.22
C GLN A 55 7.12 3.36 14.81
N TRP A 56 7.02 2.12 14.36
CA TRP A 56 7.40 1.76 12.99
C TRP A 56 6.54 2.51 11.95
N LEU A 57 5.22 2.58 12.15
CA LEU A 57 4.33 3.33 11.27
C LEU A 57 4.66 4.83 11.26
N ALA A 58 5.00 5.41 12.41
CA ALA A 58 5.44 6.80 12.48
C ALA A 58 6.70 7.04 11.62
N THR A 59 7.69 6.15 11.68
CA THR A 59 8.88 6.22 10.80
C THR A 59 8.51 6.11 9.32
N VAL A 60 7.61 5.19 8.95
CA VAL A 60 7.14 5.07 7.55
C VAL A 60 6.48 6.37 7.08
N LEU A 61 5.68 7.02 7.93
CA LEU A 61 5.02 8.27 7.58
C LEU A 61 5.99 9.46 7.51
N GLU A 62 7.04 9.46 8.32
CA GLU A 62 8.13 10.44 8.22
C GLU A 62 8.91 10.27 6.91
N ASP A 63 9.25 9.02 6.56
CA ASP A 63 10.02 8.69 5.35
C ASP A 63 9.25 9.03 4.06
N PHE A 64 7.96 8.70 4.01
CA PHE A 64 7.14 8.97 2.82
C PHE A 64 6.58 10.40 2.81
N GLY A 65 6.19 10.96 3.95
CA GLY A 65 5.73 12.34 4.09
C GLY A 65 4.76 12.79 2.98
N ARG A 66 5.26 13.65 2.08
CA ARG A 66 4.50 14.21 0.94
C ARG A 66 4.19 13.21 -0.17
N GLN A 67 4.77 12.01 -0.14
CA GLN A 67 4.55 10.92 -1.09
C GLN A 67 3.40 10.00 -0.65
N VAL A 68 2.68 10.34 0.43
CA VAL A 68 1.41 9.72 0.77
C VAL A 68 0.30 10.33 -0.10
N LEU A 69 -0.23 9.55 -1.03
CA LEU A 69 -1.24 9.99 -1.99
C LEU A 69 -2.64 9.89 -1.36
N PRO A 70 -3.42 10.98 -1.33
CA PRO A 70 -4.75 10.99 -0.76
C PRO A 70 -5.77 10.24 -1.64
N VAL A 71 -6.93 9.94 -1.06
CA VAL A 71 -8.13 9.65 -1.84
C VAL A 71 -8.96 10.92 -1.90
N ASP A 72 -8.86 11.61 -3.02
CA ASP A 72 -9.64 12.78 -3.35
C ASP A 72 -10.85 12.41 -4.24
N THR A 73 -11.56 13.43 -4.70
CA THR A 73 -12.75 13.28 -5.54
C THR A 73 -12.45 12.60 -6.87
N ASP A 74 -11.28 12.80 -7.47
CA ASP A 74 -10.93 12.22 -8.77
C ASP A 74 -10.63 10.73 -8.61
N VAL A 75 -9.88 10.37 -7.57
CA VAL A 75 -9.67 8.96 -7.18
C VAL A 75 -11.01 8.28 -6.89
N ALA A 76 -11.91 8.95 -6.16
CA ALA A 76 -13.23 8.39 -5.82
C ALA A 76 -14.13 8.16 -7.05
N GLN A 77 -14.08 9.05 -8.05
CA GLN A 77 -14.82 8.87 -9.29
C GLN A 77 -14.31 7.67 -10.10
N VAL A 78 -12.99 7.55 -10.28
CA VAL A 78 -12.39 6.39 -10.97
C VAL A 78 -12.71 5.11 -10.22
N TRP A 79 -12.58 5.11 -8.89
CA TRP A 79 -12.96 3.97 -8.06
C TRP A 79 -14.41 3.52 -8.31
N GLY A 80 -15.36 4.46 -8.37
CA GLY A 80 -16.76 4.15 -8.67
C GLY A 80 -16.95 3.43 -10.01
N GLN A 81 -16.21 3.87 -11.03
CA GLN A 81 -16.21 3.22 -12.35
C GLN A 81 -15.60 1.82 -12.30
N LEU A 82 -14.48 1.63 -11.60
CA LEU A 82 -13.83 0.32 -11.43
C LEU A 82 -14.73 -0.68 -10.67
N ARG A 83 -15.61 -0.18 -9.81
CA ARG A 83 -16.53 -0.98 -8.99
C ARG A 83 -17.80 -1.40 -9.72
N ALA A 84 -18.23 -0.62 -10.72
CA ALA A 84 -19.46 -0.88 -11.47
C ALA A 84 -19.51 -2.29 -12.11
N PRO A 85 -18.47 -2.76 -12.84
CA PRO A 85 -18.49 -4.10 -13.41
C PRO A 85 -18.21 -5.21 -12.37
N ARG A 86 -17.52 -4.88 -11.27
CA ARG A 86 -16.99 -5.83 -10.28
C ARG A 86 -16.97 -5.21 -8.87
N PRO A 87 -17.96 -5.50 -8.00
CA PRO A 87 -18.10 -4.88 -6.68
C PRO A 87 -17.30 -5.57 -5.55
N GLU A 88 -16.37 -6.47 -5.84
CA GLU A 88 -15.41 -7.04 -4.89
C GLU A 88 -14.18 -6.11 -4.69
N HIS A 89 -13.30 -6.42 -3.73
CA HIS A 89 -12.01 -5.73 -3.53
C HIS A 89 -12.12 -4.19 -3.46
N ALA A 90 -13.01 -3.69 -2.60
CA ALA A 90 -13.35 -2.26 -2.55
C ALA A 90 -12.14 -1.36 -2.29
N LEU A 91 -11.28 -1.76 -1.35
CA LEU A 91 -10.12 -0.98 -0.94
C LEU A 91 -8.98 -1.10 -1.96
N ASP A 92 -8.73 -2.29 -2.51
CA ASP A 92 -7.73 -2.50 -3.56
C ASP A 92 -8.05 -1.67 -4.81
N LYS A 93 -9.34 -1.53 -5.15
CA LYS A 93 -9.76 -0.65 -6.25
C LYS A 93 -9.53 0.83 -5.98
N PHE A 94 -9.47 1.28 -4.72
CA PHE A 94 -9.03 2.65 -4.42
C PHE A 94 -7.53 2.80 -4.71
N ILE A 95 -6.72 1.82 -4.32
CA ILE A 95 -5.29 1.80 -4.63
C ILE A 95 -5.06 1.79 -6.15
N ALA A 96 -5.84 0.99 -6.88
CA ALA A 96 -5.81 0.97 -8.35
C ALA A 96 -6.21 2.32 -8.95
N ALA A 97 -7.28 2.95 -8.46
CA ALA A 97 -7.72 4.26 -8.92
C ALA A 97 -6.66 5.34 -8.66
N THR A 98 -6.03 5.35 -7.47
CA THR A 98 -4.90 6.24 -7.17
C THR A 98 -3.77 6.03 -8.18
N ALA A 99 -3.39 4.78 -8.45
CA ALA A 99 -2.31 4.49 -9.40
C ALA A 99 -2.65 4.97 -10.82
N LEU A 100 -3.89 4.79 -11.28
CA LEU A 100 -4.34 5.24 -12.60
C LEU A 100 -4.33 6.76 -12.73
N ILE A 101 -4.81 7.49 -11.71
CA ILE A 101 -4.83 8.97 -11.71
C ILE A 101 -3.41 9.55 -11.76
N HIS A 102 -2.45 8.89 -11.11
CA HIS A 102 -1.07 9.38 -10.99
C HIS A 102 -0.08 8.73 -11.96
N ASP A 103 -0.55 7.90 -12.90
CA ASP A 103 0.28 7.14 -13.85
C ASP A 103 1.38 6.30 -13.16
N LEU A 104 0.99 5.56 -12.12
CA LEU A 104 1.87 4.75 -11.29
C LEU A 104 1.66 3.25 -11.50
N THR A 105 2.70 2.47 -11.18
CA THR A 105 2.63 1.01 -11.09
C THR A 105 2.35 0.58 -9.66
N VAL A 106 1.34 -0.27 -9.45
CA VAL A 106 1.03 -0.87 -8.15
C VAL A 106 1.98 -2.03 -7.88
N VAL A 107 2.73 -1.94 -6.79
CA VAL A 107 3.57 -3.03 -6.30
C VAL A 107 2.76 -3.88 -5.33
N THR A 108 2.43 -5.11 -5.72
CA THR A 108 1.53 -5.98 -4.95
C THR A 108 1.94 -7.45 -5.04
N ARG A 109 1.59 -8.25 -4.03
CA ARG A 109 1.65 -9.72 -4.12
C ARG A 109 0.38 -10.30 -4.74
N ASN A 110 -0.75 -9.60 -4.60
CA ASN A 110 -2.07 -10.11 -4.96
C ASN A 110 -2.53 -9.46 -6.27
N GLU A 111 -2.03 -9.93 -7.41
CA GLU A 111 -2.41 -9.36 -8.71
C GLU A 111 -3.87 -9.63 -9.07
N GLU A 112 -4.46 -10.69 -8.52
CA GLU A 112 -5.85 -11.07 -8.77
C GLU A 112 -6.84 -9.99 -8.33
N ASP A 113 -6.60 -9.34 -7.19
CA ASP A 113 -7.47 -8.31 -6.60
C ASP A 113 -7.56 -7.06 -7.51
N PHE A 114 -6.56 -6.85 -8.36
CA PHE A 114 -6.45 -5.73 -9.30
C PHE A 114 -6.88 -6.09 -10.73
N ARG A 115 -7.26 -7.34 -10.98
CA ARG A 115 -7.56 -7.84 -12.32
C ARG A 115 -8.74 -7.09 -12.94
N GLY A 116 -8.50 -6.51 -14.11
CA GLY A 116 -9.52 -5.76 -14.86
C GLY A 116 -9.69 -4.31 -14.39
N THR A 117 -8.80 -3.80 -13.53
CA THR A 117 -8.77 -2.37 -13.18
C THR A 117 -8.04 -1.52 -14.21
N GLY A 118 -7.13 -2.12 -14.99
CA GLY A 118 -6.29 -1.41 -15.96
C GLY A 118 -5.01 -0.83 -15.34
N ALA A 119 -4.82 -0.92 -14.02
CA ALA A 119 -3.58 -0.48 -13.37
C ALA A 119 -2.40 -1.36 -13.77
N MET A 120 -1.22 -0.76 -13.97
CA MET A 120 0.03 -1.49 -14.13
C MET A 120 0.42 -2.15 -12.81
N LEU A 121 0.83 -3.42 -12.86
CA LEU A 121 1.18 -4.21 -11.67
C LEU A 121 2.63 -4.68 -11.72
N LEU A 122 3.26 -4.73 -10.55
CA LEU A 122 4.56 -5.35 -10.34
C LEU A 122 4.49 -6.30 -9.13
N ASN A 123 4.68 -7.60 -9.39
CA ASN A 123 4.79 -8.61 -8.35
C ASN A 123 6.26 -8.90 -8.00
N LEU A 124 6.61 -8.75 -6.72
CA LEU A 124 7.98 -8.95 -6.21
C LEU A 124 8.23 -10.36 -5.67
N PHE A 125 7.24 -11.25 -5.77
CA PHE A 125 7.26 -12.59 -5.17
C PHE A 125 7.16 -13.73 -6.19
N THR A 126 6.97 -13.39 -7.46
CA THR A 126 7.06 -14.29 -8.61
C THR A 126 8.48 -14.41 -9.13
#